data_AF-A0AAU7QD73-F1
#
_entry.id   AF-A0AAU7QD73-F1
#
_cell.length_a   1.000
_cell.length_b   1.000
_cell.length_c   1.000
_cell.angle_alpha   90.00
_cell.angle_beta   90.00
_cell.angle_gamma   90.00
#
_symmetry.space_group_name_H-M   'P 1'
#
loop_
_entity.id
_entity.type
_entity.pdbx_description
1 polymer ?
#
loop_
_entity_poly.entity_id
_entity_poly.type
_entity_poly.pdbx_seq_one_letter_code
_entity_poly.pdbx_strand_id
1 'polypeptide(L)'
;MEKIARRLLRNSGLFGAKKDEKTSEINQQKTVMAWMYSLLFPDGLEVFTVNEFIRAYQIESGGEVISTQFFAAHLREILRHGAIADCNDPKATGLNSTSLEFIEENIFLPIMPTFYFNTVHDATMNYALGSVEWGFLHIGLGFAMSAEISLQSVSANELVSLGIFLDSMLREGLLHSSSIKLFMLPAMFYHVKSNLDKGIGVNTDDIFYKNVIKPEILENFF
;
A
#
# COMPACT_ATOMS: atom_id res chain seq x y z
N MET A 1 23.20 8.94 4.15
CA MET A 1 22.50 7.74 4.66
C MET A 1 23.30 7.00 5.72
N GLU A 2 24.55 6.63 5.49
CA GLU A 2 25.39 5.85 6.44
C GLU A 2 25.36 6.32 7.90
N LYS A 3 25.58 7.62 8.16
CA LYS A 3 25.57 8.17 9.53
C LYS A 3 24.23 7.98 10.25
N ILE A 4 23.12 8.06 9.51
CA ILE A 4 21.76 7.89 10.05
C ILE A 4 21.52 6.40 10.32
N ALA A 5 21.75 5.55 9.31
CA ALA A 5 21.60 4.10 9.45
C ALA A 5 22.44 3.56 10.63
N ARG A 6 23.70 3.99 10.75
CA ARG A 6 24.57 3.63 11.89
C ARG A 6 23.99 4.07 13.24
N ARG A 7 23.42 5.28 13.32
CA ARG A 7 22.78 5.77 14.56
C ARG A 7 21.57 4.92 14.94
N LEU A 8 20.74 4.54 13.97
CA LEU A 8 19.58 3.69 14.17
C LEU A 8 19.98 2.28 14.64
N LEU A 9 21.06 1.72 14.11
CA LEU A 9 21.55 0.39 14.49
C LEU A 9 22.33 0.38 15.82
N ARG A 10 22.73 1.55 16.34
CA ARG A 10 23.67 1.65 17.48
C ARG A 10 23.19 0.92 18.73
N ASN A 11 21.87 0.89 18.95
CA ASN A 11 21.26 0.30 20.13
C ASN A 11 20.65 -1.09 19.88
N SER A 12 20.64 -1.58 18.64
CA SER A 12 20.04 -2.87 18.29
C SER A 12 21.01 -4.04 18.30
N GLY A 13 22.32 -3.78 18.44
CA GLY A 13 23.35 -4.82 18.36
C GLY A 13 23.55 -5.41 16.96
N LEU A 14 22.92 -4.82 15.94
CA LEU A 14 23.01 -5.26 14.56
C LEU A 14 24.31 -4.80 13.89
N PHE A 15 24.79 -5.57 12.90
CA PHE A 15 25.99 -5.26 12.12
C PHE A 15 25.85 -3.92 11.38
N GLY A 16 26.86 -3.06 11.48
CA GLY A 16 26.85 -1.69 10.94
C GLY A 16 26.67 -0.60 12.00
N ALA A 17 26.48 -0.99 13.25
CA ALA A 17 26.34 -0.10 14.40
C ALA A 17 27.68 0.55 14.81
N LYS A 18 28.81 -0.14 14.60
CA LYS A 18 30.13 0.35 15.02
C LYS A 18 30.78 1.21 13.93
N LYS A 19 31.72 2.07 14.37
CA LYS A 19 32.41 3.03 13.48
C LYS A 19 33.19 2.35 12.35
N ASP A 20 33.74 1.18 12.61
CA ASP A 20 34.61 0.44 11.69
C ASP A 20 33.85 -0.64 10.88
N GLU A 21 32.56 -0.84 11.18
CA GLU A 21 31.69 -1.73 10.42
C GLU A 21 31.17 -1.00 9.18
N LYS A 22 31.49 -1.54 8.00
CA LYS A 22 30.99 -1.05 6.71
C LYS A 22 29.73 -1.80 6.32
N THR A 23 28.63 -1.07 6.17
CA THR A 23 27.38 -1.58 5.60
C THR A 23 27.28 -1.17 4.13
N SER A 24 26.77 -2.07 3.27
CA SER A 24 26.44 -1.70 1.90
C SER A 24 25.38 -0.62 1.87
N GLU A 25 25.39 0.20 0.83
CA GLU A 25 24.40 1.26 0.64
C GLU A 25 22.95 0.74 0.67
N ILE A 26 22.71 -0.42 0.04
CA ILE A 26 21.43 -1.12 0.06
C ILE A 26 20.96 -1.41 1.49
N ASN A 27 21.86 -1.88 2.36
CA ASN A 27 21.51 -2.19 3.74
C ASN A 27 21.26 -0.90 4.54
N GLN A 28 22.03 0.16 4.29
CA GLN A 28 21.79 1.46 4.91
C GLN A 28 20.41 2.03 4.54
N GLN A 29 20.03 1.93 3.27
CA GLN A 29 18.70 2.33 2.79
C GLN A 29 17.61 1.49 3.45
N LYS A 30 17.73 0.15 3.45
CA LYS A 30 16.77 -0.75 4.11
C LYS A 30 16.59 -0.42 5.59
N THR A 31 17.66 -0.13 6.33
CA THR A 31 17.59 0.26 7.73
C THR A 31 16.81 1.56 7.93
N VAL A 32 17.13 2.59 7.15
CA VAL A 32 16.45 3.89 7.27
C VAL A 32 14.98 3.76 6.87
N MET A 33 14.69 3.03 5.78
CA MET A 33 13.32 2.75 5.36
C MET A 33 12.56 2.01 6.46
N ALA A 34 13.08 0.90 6.99
CA ALA A 34 12.41 0.15 8.05
C ALA A 34 12.10 1.01 9.29
N TRP A 35 13.03 1.90 9.67
CA TRP A 35 12.77 2.86 10.74
C TRP A 35 11.67 3.86 10.39
N MET A 36 11.69 4.44 9.19
CA MET A 36 10.62 5.34 8.72
C MET A 36 9.25 4.64 8.70
N TYR A 37 9.19 3.40 8.19
CA TYR A 37 7.99 2.58 8.20
C TYR A 37 7.45 2.39 9.63
N SER A 38 8.31 2.06 10.59
CA SER A 38 7.89 1.87 11.99
C SER A 38 7.41 3.15 12.67
N LEU A 39 7.92 4.31 12.24
CA LEU A 39 7.54 5.61 12.80
C LEU A 39 6.22 6.10 12.22
N LEU A 40 6.03 5.94 10.91
CA LEU A 40 4.85 6.43 10.19
C LEU A 40 3.66 5.47 10.31
N PHE A 41 3.93 4.16 10.41
CA PHE A 41 2.91 3.10 10.37
C PHE A 41 3.17 2.09 11.49
N PRO A 42 2.93 2.47 12.76
CA PRO A 42 3.26 1.63 13.92
C PRO A 42 2.56 0.25 13.88
N ASP A 43 1.34 0.20 13.36
CA ASP A 43 0.55 -1.04 13.23
C ASP A 43 0.71 -1.71 11.85
N GLY A 44 1.52 -1.13 10.97
CA GLY A 44 1.74 -1.60 9.61
C GLY A 44 1.07 -0.72 8.55
N LEU A 45 1.68 -0.67 7.37
CA LEU A 45 1.22 0.16 6.24
C LEU A 45 -0.14 -0.31 5.72
N GLU A 46 -0.36 -1.62 5.66
CA GLU A 46 -1.60 -2.23 5.23
C GLU A 46 -2.76 -1.86 6.17
N VAL A 47 -2.51 -1.92 7.49
CA VAL A 47 -3.50 -1.54 8.51
C VAL A 47 -3.86 -0.06 8.37
N PHE A 48 -2.84 0.81 8.26
CA PHE A 48 -3.04 2.23 8.01
C PHE A 48 -3.88 2.48 6.76
N THR A 49 -3.49 1.88 5.63
CA THR A 49 -4.14 2.13 4.33
C THR A 49 -5.59 1.63 4.34
N VAL A 50 -5.85 0.45 4.90
CA VAL A 50 -7.22 -0.09 5.02
C VAL A 50 -8.07 0.76 5.97
N ASN A 51 -7.52 1.22 7.10
CA ASN A 51 -8.22 2.10 8.03
C ASN A 51 -8.63 3.42 7.37
N GLU A 52 -7.72 4.03 6.62
CA GLU A 52 -8.01 5.26 5.89
C GLU A 52 -9.01 5.02 4.75
N PHE A 53 -9.01 3.85 4.11
CA PHE A 53 -10.04 3.50 3.13
C PHE A 53 -11.43 3.38 3.76
N ILE A 54 -11.54 2.73 4.93
CA ILE A 54 -12.80 2.66 5.70
C ILE A 54 -13.30 4.07 6.03
N ARG A 55 -12.42 4.94 6.53
CA ARG A 55 -12.75 6.35 6.86
C ARG A 55 -13.21 7.13 5.64
N ALA A 56 -12.46 7.08 4.54
CA ALA A 56 -12.82 7.78 3.31
C ALA A 56 -14.19 7.34 2.78
N TYR A 57 -14.52 6.04 2.88
CA TYR A 57 -15.80 5.48 2.42
C TYR A 57 -16.99 5.89 3.27
N GLN A 58 -16.81 5.87 4.60
CA GLN A 58 -17.89 6.15 5.53
C GLN A 58 -18.14 7.64 5.71
N ILE A 59 -17.08 8.46 5.74
CA ILE A 59 -17.14 9.86 6.17
C ILE A 59 -17.17 10.80 4.96
N GLU A 60 -16.35 10.55 3.95
CA GLU A 60 -16.07 11.55 2.91
C GLU A 60 -16.84 11.31 1.62
N SER A 61 -17.00 10.05 1.20
CA SER A 61 -17.80 9.74 0.01
C SER A 61 -19.31 9.62 0.31
N GLY A 62 -19.72 9.57 1.58
CA GLY A 62 -21.11 9.32 1.94
C GLY A 62 -21.66 7.99 1.40
N GLY A 63 -20.78 7.01 1.14
CA GLY A 63 -21.11 5.75 0.48
C GLY A 63 -21.03 5.79 -1.05
N GLU A 64 -20.57 6.87 -1.67
CA GLU A 64 -20.31 6.94 -3.12
C GLU A 64 -19.02 6.21 -3.51
N VAL A 65 -18.92 5.92 -4.81
CA VAL A 65 -17.77 5.26 -5.44
C VAL A 65 -16.48 6.03 -5.20
N ILE A 66 -15.55 5.43 -4.47
CA ILE A 66 -14.20 5.96 -4.31
C ILE A 66 -13.36 5.64 -5.55
N SER A 67 -12.83 6.67 -6.21
CA SER A 67 -11.82 6.50 -7.24
C SER A 67 -10.43 6.33 -6.63
N THR A 68 -9.53 5.71 -7.38
CA THR A 68 -8.13 5.55 -6.98
C THR A 68 -7.43 6.90 -6.76
N GLN A 69 -7.76 7.92 -7.56
CA GLN A 69 -7.18 9.27 -7.48
C GLN A 69 -7.68 10.02 -6.25
N PHE A 70 -8.97 9.91 -5.95
CA PHE A 70 -9.54 10.49 -4.74
C PHE A 70 -8.83 9.91 -3.51
N PHE A 71 -8.69 8.59 -3.47
CA PHE A 71 -8.04 7.94 -2.33
C PHE A 71 -6.55 8.27 -2.22
N ALA A 72 -5.83 8.40 -3.34
CA ALA A 72 -4.44 8.88 -3.33
C ALA A 72 -4.33 10.30 -2.76
N ALA A 73 -5.22 11.20 -3.15
CA ALA A 73 -5.28 12.57 -2.62
C ALA A 73 -5.62 12.59 -1.12
N HIS A 74 -6.56 11.74 -0.68
CA HIS A 74 -6.90 11.53 0.72
C HIS A 74 -5.67 11.14 1.54
N LEU A 75 -4.97 10.07 1.13
CA LEU A 75 -3.77 9.61 1.84
C LEU A 75 -2.68 10.68 1.89
N ARG A 76 -2.46 11.41 0.78
CA ARG A 76 -1.49 12.52 0.75
C ARG A 76 -1.82 13.59 1.79
N GLU A 77 -3.10 13.93 1.94
CA GLU A 77 -3.54 14.94 2.89
C GLU A 77 -3.43 14.46 4.34
N ILE A 78 -3.81 13.20 4.60
CA ILE A 78 -3.62 12.56 5.91
C ILE A 78 -2.15 12.49 6.29
N LEU A 79 -1.24 12.17 5.37
CA LEU A 79 0.20 12.14 5.67
C LEU A 79 0.75 13.55 5.95
N ARG A 80 0.29 14.54 5.19
CA ARG A 80 0.70 15.94 5.37
C ARG A 80 0.37 16.45 6.77
N HIS A 81 -0.80 16.10 7.30
CA HIS A 81 -1.32 16.63 8.57
C HIS A 81 -1.17 15.65 9.76
N GLY A 82 -1.32 14.35 9.52
CA GLY A 82 -1.36 13.29 10.52
C GLY A 82 0.00 12.89 11.08
N ALA A 83 1.09 13.03 10.29
CA ALA A 83 2.45 12.80 10.79
C ALA A 83 2.87 13.79 11.90
N ILE A 84 2.07 14.84 12.12
CA ILE A 84 2.31 15.89 13.13
C ILE A 84 1.58 15.61 14.44
N ALA A 85 0.48 14.85 14.44
CA ALA A 85 -0.45 14.81 15.57
C ALA A 85 0.16 14.23 16.86
N ASP A 86 1.20 13.39 16.76
CA ASP A 86 1.95 12.86 17.92
C ASP A 86 3.07 13.79 18.41
N CYS A 87 3.40 14.83 17.64
CA CYS A 87 4.31 15.87 18.08
C CYS A 87 3.45 16.97 18.69
N ASN A 88 3.31 17.02 20.02
CA ASN A 88 2.66 18.12 20.76
C ASN A 88 3.37 19.50 20.58
N ASP A 89 4.07 19.71 19.47
CA ASP A 89 4.74 20.94 19.10
C ASP A 89 3.82 21.76 18.19
N PRO A 90 3.24 22.88 18.68
CA PRO A 90 2.42 23.78 17.88
C PRO A 90 3.18 24.48 16.74
N LYS A 91 4.50 24.27 16.61
CA LYS A 91 5.33 24.72 15.48
C LYS A 91 5.64 23.63 14.47
N ALA A 92 5.19 22.40 14.71
CA ALA A 92 5.41 21.33 13.75
C ALA A 92 4.67 21.66 12.45
N THR A 93 5.47 22.01 11.45
CA THR A 93 5.00 22.14 10.08
C THR A 93 4.88 20.73 9.52
N GLY A 94 3.80 20.46 8.78
CA GLY A 94 3.58 19.16 8.18
C GLY A 94 4.70 18.69 7.29
N LEU A 95 4.59 17.45 6.81
CA LEU A 95 5.55 16.94 5.85
C LEU A 95 5.59 17.87 4.64
N ASN A 96 6.79 18.37 4.32
CA ASN A 96 7.01 19.17 3.13
C ASN A 96 6.80 18.33 1.85
N SER A 97 6.68 18.99 0.71
CA SER A 97 6.41 18.31 -0.57
C SER A 97 7.44 17.23 -0.92
N THR A 98 8.73 17.47 -0.67
CA THR A 98 9.80 16.51 -0.95
C THR A 98 9.68 15.24 -0.09
N SER A 99 9.33 15.38 1.19
CA SER A 99 9.08 14.24 2.07
C SER A 99 7.85 13.46 1.65
N LEU A 100 6.78 14.16 1.22
CA LEU A 100 5.57 13.52 0.73
C LEU A 100 5.82 12.74 -0.56
N GLU A 101 6.49 13.33 -1.54
CA GLU A 101 6.90 12.67 -2.79
C GLU A 101 7.75 11.43 -2.51
N PHE A 102 8.70 11.52 -1.57
CA PHE A 102 9.49 10.37 -1.17
C PHE A 102 8.65 9.21 -0.62
N ILE A 103 7.70 9.51 0.29
CA ILE A 103 6.79 8.50 0.87
C ILE A 103 5.89 7.91 -0.22
N GLU A 104 5.34 8.74 -1.08
CA GLU A 104 4.54 8.36 -2.22
C GLU A 104 5.27 7.34 -3.12
N GLU A 105 6.49 7.67 -3.57
CA GLU A 105 7.27 6.84 -4.50
C GLU A 105 7.88 5.59 -3.84
N ASN A 106 8.33 5.68 -2.59
CA ASN A 106 9.13 4.62 -1.96
C ASN A 106 8.34 3.76 -0.98
N ILE A 107 7.15 4.21 -0.56
CA ILE A 107 6.31 3.51 0.43
C ILE A 107 4.98 3.09 -0.18
N PHE A 108 4.22 4.02 -0.77
CA PHE A 108 2.89 3.71 -1.30
C PHE A 108 2.93 3.06 -2.68
N LEU A 109 3.72 3.60 -3.62
CA LEU A 109 3.80 3.05 -4.99
C LEU A 109 4.07 1.53 -5.03
N PRO A 110 4.98 0.96 -4.22
CA PRO A 110 5.21 -0.49 -4.22
C PRO A 110 3.99 -1.34 -3.81
N ILE A 111 3.09 -0.80 -2.99
CA ILE A 111 1.91 -1.54 -2.50
C ILE A 111 0.61 -1.10 -3.17
N MET A 112 0.56 0.09 -3.77
CA MET A 112 -0.60 0.70 -4.41
C MET A 112 -0.21 1.22 -5.80
N PRO A 113 0.23 0.33 -6.71
CA PRO A 113 0.69 0.73 -8.04
C PRO A 113 -0.39 1.45 -8.86
N THR A 114 -1.67 1.20 -8.54
CA THR A 114 -2.82 1.84 -9.19
C THR A 114 -2.87 3.36 -8.99
N PHE A 115 -2.24 3.92 -7.96
CA PHE A 115 -2.18 5.39 -7.74
C PHE A 115 -1.51 6.12 -8.90
N TYR A 116 -0.55 5.48 -9.55
CA TYR A 116 0.29 6.06 -10.59
C TYR A 116 -0.06 5.54 -11.99
N PHE A 117 -1.09 4.69 -12.09
CA PHE A 117 -1.49 4.09 -13.36
C PHE A 117 -2.23 5.06 -14.28
N ASN A 118 -3.15 5.88 -13.75
CA ASN A 118 -3.93 6.83 -14.57
C ASN A 118 -3.10 8.04 -15.07
N THR A 119 -1.90 8.25 -14.53
CA THR A 119 -0.92 9.18 -15.13
C THR A 119 -0.27 8.62 -16.40
N VAL A 120 -0.36 7.31 -16.64
CA VAL A 120 0.28 6.60 -17.76
C VAL A 120 -0.76 6.12 -18.79
N HIS A 121 -2.02 5.88 -18.41
CA HIS A 121 -3.06 5.32 -19.30
C HIS A 121 -4.44 5.95 -19.16
N ASP A 122 -5.25 5.74 -20.21
CA ASP A 122 -6.59 6.28 -20.51
C ASP A 122 -7.46 6.63 -19.28
N ALA A 123 -7.77 7.93 -19.12
CA ALA A 123 -8.56 8.49 -18.02
C ALA A 123 -10.02 8.01 -17.99
N THR A 124 -10.47 7.24 -18.98
CA THR A 124 -11.82 6.66 -19.05
C THR A 124 -12.00 5.42 -18.17
N MET A 125 -10.90 4.79 -17.73
CA MET A 125 -10.92 3.63 -16.83
C MET A 125 -10.94 4.08 -15.35
N ASN A 126 -12.13 4.40 -14.84
CA ASN A 126 -12.37 4.71 -13.42
C ASN A 126 -12.97 3.50 -12.70
N TYR A 127 -12.18 2.45 -12.48
CA TYR A 127 -12.62 1.37 -11.60
C TYR A 127 -12.75 1.89 -10.17
N ALA A 128 -13.88 1.56 -9.54
CA ALA A 128 -14.11 1.84 -8.13
C ALA A 128 -13.06 1.10 -7.30
N LEU A 129 -12.41 1.80 -6.38
CA LEU A 129 -11.48 1.22 -5.44
C LEU A 129 -12.19 0.12 -4.62
N GLY A 130 -11.58 -1.06 -4.56
CA GLY A 130 -12.21 -2.23 -3.94
C GLY A 130 -13.24 -2.97 -4.82
N SER A 131 -13.41 -2.61 -6.10
CA SER A 131 -14.13 -3.48 -7.04
C SER A 131 -13.27 -4.68 -7.47
N VAL A 132 -13.91 -5.71 -8.05
CA VAL A 132 -13.22 -6.89 -8.58
C VAL A 132 -12.29 -6.51 -9.73
N GLU A 133 -12.75 -5.65 -10.63
CA GLU A 133 -11.98 -5.16 -11.77
C GLU A 133 -10.76 -4.35 -11.31
N TRP A 134 -10.94 -3.48 -10.31
CA TRP A 134 -9.83 -2.77 -9.70
C TRP A 134 -8.84 -3.75 -9.06
N GLY A 135 -9.33 -4.79 -8.37
CA GLY A 135 -8.48 -5.82 -7.76
C GLY A 135 -7.59 -6.52 -8.80
N PHE A 136 -8.16 -6.95 -9.93
CA PHE A 136 -7.38 -7.56 -11.00
C PHE A 136 -6.42 -6.59 -11.69
N LEU A 137 -6.83 -5.34 -11.91
CA LEU A 137 -5.92 -4.29 -12.40
C LEU A 137 -4.72 -4.13 -11.47
N HIS A 138 -4.97 -4.07 -10.16
CA HIS A 138 -3.94 -3.93 -9.13
C HIS A 138 -2.96 -5.12 -9.14
N ILE A 139 -3.48 -6.35 -9.19
CA ILE A 139 -2.67 -7.57 -9.25
C ILE A 139 -1.79 -7.57 -10.50
N GLY A 140 -2.39 -7.29 -11.67
CA GLY A 140 -1.68 -7.25 -12.95
C GLY A 140 -0.58 -6.18 -12.97
N LEU A 141 -0.86 -5.01 -12.42
CA LEU A 141 0.13 -3.93 -12.28
C LEU A 141 1.27 -4.29 -11.33
N GLY A 142 0.94 -4.81 -10.14
CA GLY A 142 1.94 -5.23 -9.16
C GLY A 142 2.89 -6.28 -9.75
N PHE A 143 2.34 -7.26 -10.48
CA PHE A 143 3.15 -8.24 -11.19
C PHE A 143 4.00 -7.60 -12.30
N ALA A 144 3.40 -6.80 -13.18
CA ALA A 144 4.11 -6.18 -14.30
C ALA A 144 5.27 -5.30 -13.83
N MET A 145 5.05 -4.50 -12.78
CA MET A 145 6.11 -3.69 -12.16
C MET A 145 7.21 -4.56 -11.54
N SER A 146 6.83 -5.64 -10.83
CA SER A 146 7.82 -6.57 -10.23
C SER A 146 8.65 -7.32 -11.27
N ALA A 147 8.11 -7.51 -12.47
CA ALA A 147 8.76 -8.15 -13.61
C ALA A 147 9.46 -7.14 -14.55
N GLU A 148 9.54 -5.85 -14.16
CA GLU A 148 10.14 -4.77 -14.95
C GLU A 148 9.55 -4.63 -16.37
N ILE A 149 8.28 -5.01 -16.53
CA ILE A 149 7.56 -4.86 -17.80
C ILE A 149 7.30 -3.37 -18.04
N SER A 150 7.64 -2.89 -19.24
CA SER A 150 7.35 -1.51 -19.64
C SER A 150 5.85 -1.26 -19.66
N LEU A 151 5.36 -0.46 -18.73
CA LEU A 151 3.93 -0.15 -18.64
C LEU A 151 3.45 0.74 -19.78
N GLN A 152 4.32 1.47 -20.48
CA GLN A 152 3.93 2.40 -21.56
C GLN A 152 3.22 1.72 -22.73
N SER A 153 3.48 0.43 -22.95
CA SER A 153 2.93 -0.34 -24.06
C SER A 153 1.78 -1.28 -23.68
N VAL A 154 1.40 -1.34 -22.40
CA VAL A 154 0.40 -2.29 -21.90
C VAL A 154 -0.86 -1.55 -21.52
N SER A 155 -1.98 -1.91 -22.13
CA SER A 155 -3.29 -1.33 -21.84
C SER A 155 -3.84 -1.80 -20.49
N ALA A 156 -4.78 -1.02 -19.93
CA ALA A 156 -5.49 -1.40 -18.70
C ALA A 156 -6.17 -2.78 -18.80
N ASN A 157 -6.77 -3.09 -19.96
CA ASN A 157 -7.44 -4.38 -20.19
C ASN A 157 -6.46 -5.55 -20.20
N GLU A 158 -5.25 -5.37 -20.76
CA GLU A 158 -4.21 -6.40 -20.72
C GLU A 158 -3.73 -6.64 -19.28
N LEU A 159 -3.63 -5.59 -18.47
CA LEU A 159 -3.26 -5.71 -17.05
C LEU A 159 -4.35 -6.39 -16.23
N VAL A 160 -5.63 -6.05 -16.45
CA VAL A 160 -6.77 -6.76 -15.84
C VAL A 160 -6.75 -8.23 -16.25
N SER A 161 -6.54 -8.52 -17.53
CA SER A 161 -6.47 -9.90 -18.04
C SER A 161 -5.31 -10.68 -17.43
N LEU A 162 -4.16 -10.02 -17.24
CA LEU A 162 -3.01 -10.58 -16.53
C LEU A 162 -3.36 -10.88 -15.06
N GLY A 163 -4.07 -9.98 -14.38
CA GLY A 163 -4.56 -10.21 -13.02
C GLY A 163 -5.47 -11.44 -12.91
N ILE A 164 -6.42 -11.59 -13.83
CA ILE A 164 -7.32 -12.76 -13.92
C ILE A 164 -6.54 -14.05 -14.21
N PHE A 165 -5.54 -13.97 -15.09
CA PHE A 165 -4.68 -15.12 -15.41
C PHE A 165 -3.85 -15.54 -14.20
N LEU A 166 -3.27 -14.59 -13.46
CA LEU A 166 -2.53 -14.85 -12.23
C LEU A 166 -3.41 -15.47 -11.14
N ASP A 167 -4.66 -15.01 -11.00
CA ASP A 167 -5.65 -15.62 -10.12
C ASP A 167 -5.87 -17.10 -10.45
N SER A 168 -6.13 -17.39 -11.73
CA SER A 168 -6.34 -18.76 -12.22
C SER A 168 -5.12 -19.64 -11.94
N MET A 169 -3.91 -19.14 -12.24
CA MET A 169 -2.68 -19.87 -11.97
C MET A 169 -2.44 -20.11 -10.47
N LEU A 170 -2.80 -19.17 -9.60
CA LEU A 170 -2.65 -19.34 -8.16
C LEU A 170 -3.57 -20.45 -7.64
N ARG A 171 -4.83 -20.49 -8.08
CA ARG A 171 -5.81 -21.52 -7.70
C ARG A 171 -5.42 -22.91 -8.17
N GLU A 172 -4.87 -23.02 -9.38
CA GLU A 172 -4.39 -24.27 -9.95
C GLU A 172 -3.03 -24.71 -9.37
N GLY A 173 -2.45 -23.93 -8.44
CA GLY A 173 -1.16 -24.24 -7.80
C GLY A 173 0.04 -24.09 -8.73
N LEU A 174 -0.11 -23.32 -9.82
CA LEU A 174 0.94 -23.06 -10.82
C LEU A 174 1.86 -21.89 -10.42
N LEU A 175 1.47 -21.09 -9.42
CA LEU A 175 2.30 -20.03 -8.85
C LEU A 175 2.88 -20.43 -7.50
N HIS A 176 4.05 -19.87 -7.20
CA HIS A 176 4.61 -19.98 -5.85
C HIS A 176 3.68 -19.32 -4.83
N SER A 177 3.51 -19.93 -3.66
CA SER A 177 2.58 -19.47 -2.62
C SER A 177 2.82 -18.02 -2.16
N SER A 178 4.06 -17.52 -2.27
CA SER A 178 4.37 -16.12 -1.97
C SER A 178 3.63 -15.11 -2.87
N SER A 179 3.15 -15.54 -4.05
CA SER A 179 2.41 -14.70 -4.99
C SER A 179 1.05 -14.27 -4.43
N ILE A 180 0.54 -14.96 -3.40
CA ILE A 180 -0.69 -14.57 -2.69
C ILE A 180 -0.62 -13.14 -2.13
N LYS A 181 0.59 -12.62 -1.89
CA LYS A 181 0.81 -11.23 -1.45
C LYS A 181 0.25 -10.20 -2.42
N LEU A 182 0.22 -10.50 -3.72
CA LEU A 182 -0.38 -9.61 -4.74
C LEU A 182 -1.89 -9.44 -4.55
N PHE A 183 -2.54 -10.40 -3.89
CA PHE A 183 -4.00 -10.45 -3.71
C PHE A 183 -4.45 -9.90 -2.36
N MET A 184 -3.54 -9.75 -1.39
CA MET A 184 -3.89 -9.36 -0.02
C MET A 184 -4.59 -8.00 0.04
N LEU A 185 -3.99 -6.95 -0.51
CA LEU A 185 -4.57 -5.61 -0.46
C LEU A 185 -5.87 -5.48 -1.29
N PRO A 186 -5.94 -6.04 -2.51
CA PRO A 186 -7.20 -6.18 -3.24
C PRO A 186 -8.32 -6.84 -2.43
N ALA A 187 -8.03 -7.97 -1.76
CA ALA A 187 -9.00 -8.69 -0.95
C ALA A 187 -9.50 -7.86 0.23
N MET A 188 -8.61 -7.15 0.93
CA MET A 188 -8.99 -6.27 2.05
C MET A 188 -9.92 -5.14 1.60
N PHE A 189 -9.61 -4.48 0.49
CA PHE A 189 -10.42 -3.37 -0.01
C PHE A 189 -11.76 -3.86 -0.56
N TYR A 190 -11.77 -5.00 -1.24
CA TYR A 190 -13.00 -5.65 -1.69
C TYR A 190 -13.90 -6.01 -0.50
N HIS A 191 -13.33 -6.57 0.57
CA HIS A 191 -14.08 -6.88 1.78
C HIS A 191 -14.70 -5.64 2.42
N VAL A 192 -13.93 -4.56 2.58
CA VAL A 192 -14.44 -3.28 3.10
C VAL A 192 -15.59 -2.78 2.24
N LYS A 193 -15.37 -2.66 0.94
CA LYS A 193 -16.39 -2.15 0.01
C LYS A 193 -17.65 -3.02 0.01
N SER A 194 -17.52 -4.33 -0.10
CA SER A 194 -18.66 -5.27 -0.16
C SER A 194 -19.53 -5.21 1.09
N ASN A 195 -18.95 -5.04 2.28
CA ASN A 195 -19.71 -4.93 3.51
C ASN A 195 -20.36 -3.56 3.67
N LEU A 196 -19.62 -2.47 3.39
CA LEU A 196 -20.18 -1.12 3.49
C LEU A 196 -21.30 -0.89 2.47
N ASP A 197 -21.20 -1.44 1.26
CA ASP A 197 -22.28 -1.42 0.26
C ASP A 197 -23.55 -2.14 0.74
N LYS A 198 -23.41 -3.12 1.65
CA LYS A 198 -24.53 -3.85 2.28
C LYS A 198 -25.01 -3.16 3.57
N GLY A 199 -24.45 -2.00 3.93
CA GLY A 199 -24.73 -1.31 5.19
C GLY A 199 -24.19 -2.02 6.43
N ILE A 200 -23.25 -2.95 6.27
CA ILE A 200 -22.58 -3.65 7.36
C ILE A 200 -21.35 -2.82 7.75
N GLY A 201 -21.31 -2.34 8.99
CA GLY A 201 -20.15 -1.62 9.51
C GLY A 201 -18.90 -2.52 9.49
N VAL A 202 -17.75 -1.92 9.14
CA VAL A 202 -16.46 -2.61 9.08
C VAL A 202 -15.44 -1.81 9.87
N ASN A 203 -14.67 -2.50 10.70
CA ASN A 203 -13.51 -1.97 11.41
C ASN A 203 -12.24 -2.74 11.03
N THR A 204 -11.07 -2.21 11.37
CA THR A 204 -9.78 -2.88 11.13
C THR A 204 -9.68 -4.24 11.81
N ASP A 205 -10.26 -4.39 13.00
CA ASP A 205 -10.27 -5.66 13.75
C ASP A 205 -11.07 -6.77 13.06
N ASP A 206 -11.94 -6.42 12.11
CA ASP A 206 -12.67 -7.40 11.30
C ASP A 206 -11.76 -8.03 10.24
N ILE A 207 -10.72 -7.30 9.81
CA ILE A 207 -9.83 -7.66 8.70
C ILE A 207 -8.49 -8.23 9.19
N PHE A 208 -8.00 -7.74 10.34
CA PHE A 208 -6.69 -8.10 10.87
C PHE A 208 -6.77 -8.84 12.21
N TYR A 209 -5.81 -9.73 12.45
CA TYR A 209 -5.50 -10.29 13.75
C TYR A 209 -3.98 -10.24 13.97
N LYS A 210 -3.54 -9.50 14.99
CA LYS A 210 -2.10 -9.26 15.27
C LYS A 210 -1.33 -8.74 14.05
N ASN A 211 -1.91 -7.76 13.35
CA ASN A 211 -1.35 -7.13 12.13
C ASN A 211 -1.15 -8.11 10.95
N VAL A 212 -1.85 -9.25 10.96
CA VAL A 212 -1.91 -10.20 9.84
C VAL A 212 -3.34 -10.25 9.33
N ILE A 213 -3.51 -10.27 7.99
CA ILE A 213 -4.81 -10.43 7.36
C ILE A 213 -5.46 -11.74 7.83
N LYS A 214 -6.76 -11.70 8.13
CA LYS A 214 -7.48 -12.93 8.47
C LYS A 214 -7.69 -13.79 7.21
N PRO A 215 -7.50 -15.12 7.28
CA PRO A 215 -7.59 -15.99 6.10
C PRO A 215 -8.91 -15.88 5.34
N GLU A 216 -10.03 -15.73 6.06
CA GLU A 216 -11.37 -15.61 5.48
C GLU A 216 -11.51 -14.41 4.53
N ILE A 217 -10.70 -13.36 4.69
CA ILE A 217 -10.71 -12.20 3.79
C ILE A 217 -10.18 -12.58 2.41
N LEU A 218 -9.11 -13.38 2.38
CA LEU A 218 -8.56 -13.90 1.14
C LEU A 218 -9.49 -14.95 0.53
N GLU A 219 -10.02 -15.87 1.33
CA GLU A 219 -10.93 -16.92 0.86
C GLU A 219 -12.19 -16.35 0.21
N ASN A 220 -12.73 -15.23 0.70
CA ASN A 220 -13.91 -14.57 0.13
C ASN A 220 -13.61 -13.76 -1.15
N PHE A 221 -12.33 -13.46 -1.42
CA PHE A 221 -11.92 -12.79 -2.65
C PHE A 221 -11.79 -13.78 -3.82
N PHE A 222 -11.43 -15.02 -3.51
CA PHE A 222 -11.40 -16.14 -4.45
C PHE A 222 -12.79 -16.76 -4.62
#